data_AF-A0A7S0Q410-F1
#
_entry.id   AF-A0A7S0Q410-F1
#
_cell.length_a   1.000
_cell.length_b   1.000
_cell.length_c   1.000
_cell.angle_alpha   90.00
_cell.angle_beta   90.00
_cell.angle_gamma   90.00
#
_symmetry.space_group_name_H-M   'P 1'
#
loop_
_entity.id
_entity.type
_entity.pdbx_description
1 polymer ?
#
loop_
_entity_poly.entity_id
_entity_poly.type
_entity_poly.pdbx_seq_one_letter_code
_entity_poly.pdbx_strand_id
1 'polypeptide(L)'
;GCNDFVEAHMISSLQKVDNPNRAWWRQKCAEFGYFKPSYPGTSVFFNNLPVEHIVSYCDAFFGITPEQVVSNMGRTNSIYGGKSLSGSNIIFTNGLLDPWHLLSITEDEGDVKAVTYEAGHCAPLIQSTDIDPPSLVQARQVV
;
A
#
# COMPACT_ATOMS: atom_id res chain seq x y z
N GLY A 1 5.09 4.08 23.21
CA GLY A 1 6.44 4.64 22.97
C GLY A 1 6.29 5.97 22.28
N CYS A 2 7.08 6.98 22.66
CA CYS A 2 7.12 8.24 21.91
C CYS A 2 7.86 7.98 20.60
N ASN A 3 7.16 8.14 19.48
CA ASN A 3 7.80 8.16 18.17
C ASN A 3 8.47 9.52 18.02
N ASP A 4 9.79 9.52 17.93
CA ASP A 4 10.54 10.71 17.58
C ASP A 4 10.36 11.00 16.08
N PHE A 5 9.99 12.22 15.75
CA PHE A 5 9.74 12.68 14.38
C PHE A 5 11.00 13.24 13.71
N VAL A 6 12.17 13.14 14.35
CA VAL A 6 13.43 13.55 13.75
C VAL A 6 13.84 12.61 12.61
N GLU A 7 13.91 13.17 11.41
CA GLU A 7 14.25 12.46 10.16
C GLU A 7 15.56 11.67 10.27
N ALA A 8 16.60 12.25 10.89
CA ALA A 8 17.88 11.56 11.10
C ALA A 8 17.77 10.31 11.99
N HIS A 9 16.88 10.32 12.98
CA HIS A 9 16.62 9.14 13.81
C HIS A 9 15.86 8.07 13.04
N MET A 10 14.93 8.45 12.17
CA MET A 10 14.27 7.51 11.26
C MET A 10 15.28 6.85 10.31
N ILE A 11 16.18 7.65 9.71
CA ILE A 11 17.20 7.15 8.79
C ILE A 11 18.14 6.16 9.49
N SER A 12 18.75 6.58 10.58
CA SER A 12 19.66 5.72 11.35
C SER A 12 18.98 4.46 11.88
N SER A 13 17.69 4.54 12.24
CA SER A 13 16.91 3.37 12.69
C SER A 13 16.69 2.36 11.56
N LEU A 14 16.36 2.81 10.34
CA LEU A 14 16.08 1.93 9.20
C LEU A 14 17.33 1.33 8.55
N GLN A 15 18.51 1.93 8.78
CA GLN A 15 19.78 1.33 8.38
C GLN A 15 20.14 0.09 9.20
N LYS A 16 19.62 -0.05 10.42
CA LYS A 16 19.88 -1.22 11.28
C LYS A 16 19.18 -2.48 10.76
N VAL A 17 19.93 -3.57 10.65
CA VAL A 17 19.45 -4.84 10.07
C VAL A 17 18.38 -5.55 10.89
N ASP A 18 18.32 -5.27 12.20
CA ASP A 18 17.34 -5.81 13.14
C ASP A 18 16.03 -5.00 13.18
N ASN A 19 15.95 -3.88 12.44
CA ASN A 19 14.73 -3.10 12.36
C ASN A 19 13.64 -3.87 11.59
N PRO A 20 12.49 -4.18 12.22
CA PRO A 20 11.44 -4.98 11.59
C PRO A 20 10.82 -4.29 10.36
N ASN A 21 10.88 -2.96 10.27
CA ASN A 21 10.37 -2.21 9.13
C ASN A 21 11.34 -2.17 7.95
N ARG A 22 12.60 -2.58 8.12
CA ARG A 22 13.62 -2.50 7.07
C ARG A 22 13.27 -3.34 5.85
N ALA A 23 12.73 -4.55 6.07
CA ALA A 23 12.32 -5.45 4.99
C ALA A 23 11.20 -4.82 4.13
N TRP A 24 10.19 -4.23 4.78
CA TRP A 24 9.12 -3.52 4.07
C TRP A 24 9.64 -2.30 3.31
N TRP A 25 10.52 -1.52 3.92
CA TRP A 25 11.18 -0.41 3.24
C TRP A 25 11.99 -0.86 2.02
N ARG A 26 12.68 -1.99 2.12
CA ARG A 26 13.42 -2.55 0.99
C ARG A 26 12.47 -2.91 -0.16
N GLN A 27 11.33 -3.54 0.10
CA GLN A 27 10.35 -3.88 -0.93
C GLN A 27 9.74 -2.65 -1.61
N LYS A 28 9.42 -1.60 -0.83
CA LYS A 28 8.96 -0.33 -1.40
C LYS A 28 9.97 0.29 -2.36
N CYS A 29 11.25 0.31 -1.99
CA CYS A 29 12.31 0.90 -2.80
C CYS A 29 12.73 0.02 -4.00
N ALA A 30 12.72 -1.30 -3.83
CA ALA A 30 13.25 -2.23 -4.82
C ALA A 30 12.20 -2.80 -5.78
N GLU A 31 10.90 -2.64 -5.47
CA GLU A 31 9.81 -3.26 -6.25
C GLU A 31 8.59 -2.35 -6.37
N PHE A 32 7.90 -2.06 -5.25
CA PHE A 32 6.51 -1.57 -5.31
C PHE A 32 6.35 -0.06 -5.51
N GLY A 33 7.30 0.74 -5.07
CA GLY A 33 7.19 2.21 -5.13
C GLY A 33 6.06 2.80 -4.29
N TYR A 34 5.70 2.13 -3.19
CA TYR A 34 4.57 2.53 -2.36
C TYR A 34 4.98 3.60 -1.34
N PHE A 35 4.64 4.86 -1.63
CA PHE A 35 4.95 6.01 -0.78
C PHE A 35 3.67 6.82 -0.48
N LYS A 36 3.63 7.49 0.68
CA LYS A 36 2.47 8.25 1.17
C LYS A 36 2.81 9.73 1.23
N PRO A 37 2.83 10.45 0.10
CA PRO A 37 3.10 11.88 0.09
C PRO A 37 1.96 12.68 0.70
N SER A 38 2.25 13.92 1.05
CA SER A 38 1.23 14.91 1.38
C SER A 38 1.52 16.24 0.70
N TYR A 39 0.45 16.89 0.26
CA TYR A 39 0.48 18.18 -0.40
C TYR A 39 -0.44 19.16 0.35
N PRO A 40 -0.32 20.48 0.11
CA PRO A 40 -1.15 21.46 0.79
C PRO A 40 -2.65 21.15 0.66
N GLY A 41 -3.34 21.01 1.79
CA GLY A 41 -4.77 20.70 1.83
C GLY A 41 -5.13 19.21 1.71
N THR A 42 -4.18 18.29 1.59
CA THR A 42 -4.46 16.84 1.45
C THR A 42 -4.24 16.03 2.73
N SER A 43 -3.73 16.66 3.80
CA SER A 43 -3.39 15.97 5.06
C SER A 43 -3.63 16.89 6.25
N VAL A 44 -4.05 16.31 7.38
CA VAL A 44 -4.21 17.01 8.67
C VAL A 44 -2.94 17.01 9.50
N PHE A 45 -1.90 16.27 9.09
CA PHE A 45 -0.65 16.13 9.83
C PHE A 45 0.48 16.96 9.21
N PHE A 46 0.94 16.57 8.02
CA PHE A 46 2.04 17.22 7.31
C PHE A 46 1.50 17.94 6.09
N ASN A 47 1.67 19.26 6.03
CA ASN A 47 1.16 20.07 4.92
C ASN A 47 1.96 19.90 3.62
N ASN A 48 3.23 19.48 3.70
CA ASN A 48 4.09 19.37 2.52
C ASN A 48 5.19 18.31 2.76
N LEU A 49 4.92 17.09 2.31
CA LEU A 49 5.90 15.99 2.25
C LEU A 49 5.83 15.39 0.83
N PRO A 50 6.54 16.00 -0.13
CA PRO A 50 6.46 15.61 -1.53
C PRO A 50 7.05 14.21 -1.75
N VAL A 51 6.54 13.50 -2.76
CA VAL A 51 6.93 12.10 -3.02
C VAL A 51 8.43 11.97 -3.28
N GLU A 52 9.04 12.97 -3.92
CA GLU A 52 10.46 13.04 -4.22
C GLU A 52 11.33 13.01 -2.95
N HIS A 53 10.86 13.66 -1.88
CA HIS A 53 11.54 13.63 -0.57
C HIS A 53 11.41 12.25 0.08
N ILE A 54 10.25 11.60 -0.01
CA ILE A 54 10.09 10.25 0.56
C ILE A 54 10.91 9.22 -0.22
N VAL A 55 10.96 9.34 -1.55
CA VAL A 55 11.71 8.44 -2.43
C VAL A 55 13.22 8.59 -2.22
N SER A 56 13.72 9.79 -1.92
CA SER A 56 15.16 10.00 -1.68
C SER A 56 15.69 9.21 -0.47
N TYR A 57 14.82 8.83 0.48
CA TYR A 57 15.19 7.95 1.58
C TYR A 57 15.64 6.55 1.13
N CYS A 58 15.19 6.07 -0.03
CA CYS A 58 15.65 4.79 -0.57
C CYS A 58 17.15 4.77 -0.84
N ASP A 59 17.72 5.92 -1.22
CA ASP A 59 19.15 6.07 -1.41
C ASP A 59 19.86 6.09 -0.05
N ALA A 60 19.35 6.88 0.90
CA ALA A 60 19.89 6.95 2.26
C ALA A 60 19.87 5.60 3.02
N PHE A 61 18.86 4.76 2.80
CA PHE A 61 18.72 3.46 3.48
C PHE A 61 19.50 2.34 2.80
N PHE A 62 19.51 2.33 1.46
CA PHE A 62 19.89 1.16 0.68
C PHE A 62 20.74 1.45 -0.56
N GLY A 63 21.08 2.70 -0.84
CA GLY A 63 21.77 3.10 -2.08
C GLY A 63 20.93 2.88 -3.33
N ILE A 64 19.59 2.90 -3.23
CA ILE A 64 18.70 2.84 -4.39
C ILE A 64 18.31 4.27 -4.76
N THR A 65 18.76 4.75 -5.92
CA THR A 65 18.43 6.11 -6.39
C THR A 65 16.95 6.23 -6.78
N PRO A 66 16.36 7.44 -6.77
CA PRO A 66 14.98 7.65 -7.23
C PRO A 66 14.71 7.09 -8.64
N GLU A 67 15.66 7.21 -9.56
CA GLU A 67 15.55 6.67 -10.92
C GLU A 67 15.49 5.14 -10.91
N GLN A 68 16.28 4.50 -10.04
CA GLN A 68 16.23 3.06 -9.86
C GLN A 68 14.89 2.63 -9.26
N VAL A 69 14.32 3.39 -8.31
CA VAL A 69 12.97 3.12 -7.78
C VAL A 69 11.94 3.11 -8.91
N VAL A 70 11.94 4.13 -9.78
CA VAL A 70 11.02 4.21 -10.94
C VAL A 70 11.23 3.03 -11.89
N SER A 71 12.48 2.68 -12.21
CA SER A 71 12.81 1.53 -13.06
C SER A 71 12.31 0.20 -12.46
N ASN A 72 12.51 0.03 -11.15
CA ASN A 72 12.07 -1.15 -10.40
C ASN A 72 10.55 -1.29 -10.35
N MET A 73 9.82 -0.17 -10.20
CA MET A 73 8.36 -0.15 -10.31
C MET A 73 7.90 -0.58 -11.69
N GLY A 74 8.55 -0.06 -12.75
CA GLY A 74 8.26 -0.43 -14.13
C GLY A 74 8.47 -1.93 -14.37
N ARG A 75 9.57 -2.49 -13.86
CA ARG A 75 9.84 -3.95 -13.89
C ARG A 75 8.78 -4.76 -13.13
N THR A 76 8.36 -4.29 -11.96
CA THR A 76 7.34 -4.98 -11.16
C THR A 76 6.00 -4.99 -11.88
N ASN A 77 5.59 -3.86 -12.43
CA ASN A 77 4.35 -3.75 -13.22
C ASN A 77 4.40 -4.56 -14.51
N SER A 78 5.56 -4.68 -15.18
CA SER A 78 5.66 -5.52 -16.38
C SER A 78 5.58 -7.02 -16.08
N ILE A 79 6.00 -7.45 -14.89
CA ILE A 79 5.88 -8.83 -14.44
C ILE A 79 4.43 -9.14 -14.03
N TYR A 80 3.79 -8.26 -13.26
CA TYR A 80 2.49 -8.55 -12.64
C TYR A 80 1.28 -7.94 -13.36
N GLY A 81 1.45 -7.09 -14.37
CA GLY A 81 0.37 -6.49 -15.16
C GLY A 81 -0.18 -5.17 -14.61
N GLY A 82 0.24 -4.73 -13.42
CA GLY A 82 -0.25 -3.49 -12.82
C GLY A 82 -1.77 -3.54 -12.60
N LYS A 83 -2.52 -2.60 -13.19
CA LYS A 83 -3.99 -2.67 -13.18
C LYS A 83 -4.57 -3.62 -14.23
N SER A 84 -3.85 -3.94 -15.30
CA SER A 84 -4.34 -4.86 -16.33
C SER A 84 -3.79 -6.26 -16.08
N LEU A 85 -4.38 -6.93 -15.10
CA LEU A 85 -3.93 -8.23 -14.63
C LEU A 85 -4.29 -9.32 -15.64
N SER A 86 -3.36 -10.25 -15.86
CA SER A 86 -3.63 -11.51 -16.54
C SER A 86 -3.78 -12.62 -15.50
N GLY A 87 -5.03 -13.03 -15.26
CA GLY A 87 -5.33 -14.06 -14.27
C GLY A 87 -6.80 -14.47 -14.31
N SER A 88 -7.09 -15.63 -13.72
CA SER A 88 -8.44 -16.15 -13.53
C SER A 88 -8.57 -16.73 -12.12
N ASN A 89 -9.81 -16.88 -11.64
CA ASN A 89 -10.11 -17.40 -10.30
C ASN A 89 -9.53 -16.54 -9.17
N ILE A 90 -9.58 -15.21 -9.33
CA ILE A 90 -9.13 -14.25 -8.33
C ILE A 90 -10.29 -13.31 -8.02
N ILE A 91 -10.54 -13.09 -6.73
CA ILE A 91 -11.51 -12.12 -6.21
C ILE A 91 -10.77 -11.03 -5.43
N PHE A 92 -10.90 -9.78 -5.86
CA PHE A 92 -10.39 -8.60 -5.17
C PHE A 92 -11.47 -8.05 -4.23
N THR A 93 -11.22 -8.15 -2.93
CA THR A 93 -12.14 -7.66 -1.89
C THR A 93 -11.69 -6.29 -1.40
N ASN A 94 -12.56 -5.29 -1.43
CA ASN A 94 -12.20 -3.90 -1.14
C ASN A 94 -13.16 -3.25 -0.14
N GLY A 95 -12.63 -2.81 0.99
CA GLY A 95 -13.38 -2.00 1.96
C GLY A 95 -13.42 -0.54 1.53
N LEU A 96 -14.61 0.06 1.45
CA LEU A 96 -14.76 1.46 1.03
C LEU A 96 -14.19 2.46 2.06
N LEU A 97 -13.98 2.03 3.30
CA LEU A 97 -13.33 2.83 4.35
C LEU A 97 -11.81 2.58 4.44
N ASP A 98 -11.28 1.63 3.66
CA ASP A 98 -9.85 1.35 3.59
C ASP A 98 -9.21 2.22 2.50
N PRO A 99 -8.31 3.18 2.83
CA PRO A 99 -7.67 4.01 1.81
C PRO A 99 -6.89 3.20 0.74
N TRP A 100 -6.55 1.94 1.00
CA TRP A 100 -5.88 1.07 0.02
C TRP A 100 -6.76 0.63 -1.14
N HIS A 101 -8.10 0.69 -1.03
CA HIS A 101 -8.99 0.27 -2.12
C HIS A 101 -8.73 1.06 -3.42
N LEU A 102 -8.27 2.31 -3.33
CA LEU A 102 -7.94 3.16 -4.47
C LEU A 102 -6.80 2.60 -5.35
N LEU A 103 -5.93 1.78 -4.76
CA LEU A 103 -4.80 1.14 -5.45
C LEU A 103 -5.16 -0.25 -6.00
N SER A 104 -6.38 -0.73 -5.75
CA SER A 104 -6.84 -2.08 -6.06
C SER A 104 -7.59 -2.16 -7.40
N ILE A 105 -8.06 -3.37 -7.72
CA ILE A 105 -9.07 -3.66 -8.74
C ILE A 105 -10.43 -3.62 -8.06
N THR A 106 -11.26 -2.63 -8.40
CA THR A 106 -12.55 -2.36 -7.73
C THR A 106 -13.76 -2.70 -8.59
N GLU A 107 -13.54 -3.13 -9.82
CA GLU A 107 -14.55 -3.57 -10.78
C GLU A 107 -14.06 -4.85 -11.45
N ASP A 108 -14.99 -5.66 -11.96
CA ASP A 108 -14.64 -6.88 -12.69
C ASP A 108 -13.78 -6.55 -13.92
N GLU A 109 -12.68 -7.28 -14.12
CA GLU A 109 -11.79 -7.14 -15.27
C GLU A 109 -11.41 -8.52 -15.81
N GLY A 110 -11.84 -8.82 -17.03
CA GLY A 110 -11.65 -10.16 -17.61
C GLY A 110 -12.26 -11.27 -16.74
N ASP A 111 -11.44 -12.25 -16.37
CA ASP A 111 -11.82 -13.39 -15.52
C ASP A 111 -11.59 -13.13 -14.01
N VAL A 112 -11.28 -11.88 -13.66
CA VAL A 112 -11.04 -11.42 -12.30
C VAL A 112 -12.29 -10.72 -11.79
N LYS A 113 -12.66 -10.98 -10.53
CA LYS A 113 -13.84 -10.38 -9.88
C LYS A 113 -13.46 -9.37 -8.83
N ALA A 114 -14.31 -8.37 -8.62
CA ALA A 114 -14.16 -7.40 -7.53
C ALA A 114 -15.42 -7.33 -6.67
N VAL A 115 -15.23 -7.22 -5.36
CA VAL A 115 -16.32 -7.08 -4.37
C VAL A 115 -15.99 -5.89 -3.47
N THR A 116 -16.92 -4.95 -3.35
CA THR A 116 -16.81 -3.79 -2.45
C THR A 116 -17.79 -3.89 -1.29
N TYR A 117 -17.41 -3.38 -0.12
CA TYR A 117 -18.23 -3.41 1.10
C TYR A 117 -17.91 -2.23 2.03
N GLU A 118 -18.83 -1.88 2.91
CA GLU A 118 -18.74 -0.70 3.79
C GLU A 118 -17.99 -1.00 5.09
N ALA A 119 -16.73 -1.45 4.99
CA ALA A 119 -15.88 -1.68 6.15
C ALA A 119 -14.42 -1.28 5.88
N GLY A 120 -13.58 -1.43 6.90
CA GLY A 120 -12.15 -1.14 6.83
C GLY A 120 -11.32 -2.26 6.20
N HIS A 121 -10.01 -2.18 6.41
CA HIS A 121 -9.00 -3.03 5.79
C HIS A 121 -9.27 -4.53 6.02
N CYS A 122 -9.42 -5.28 4.92
CA CYS A 122 -9.54 -6.74 4.90
C CYS A 122 -10.69 -7.33 5.76
N ALA A 123 -11.80 -6.60 5.94
CA ALA A 123 -12.88 -7.00 6.85
C ALA A 123 -13.53 -8.40 6.58
N PRO A 124 -13.59 -8.95 5.36
CA PRO A 124 -14.10 -10.29 5.12
C PRO A 124 -13.27 -11.39 5.79
N LEU A 125 -11.97 -11.13 6.05
CA LEU A 125 -11.02 -12.10 6.61
C LEU A 125 -11.02 -12.14 8.14
N ILE A 126 -11.70 -11.20 8.80
CA ILE A 126 -11.83 -11.16 10.26
C ILE A 126 -13.13 -11.83 10.70
N GLN A 127 -13.18 -12.25 11.96
CA GLN A 127 -14.33 -12.90 12.57
C GLN A 127 -15.60 -12.05 12.42
N SER A 128 -16.70 -12.69 12.05
CA SER A 128 -18.01 -12.04 11.94
C SER A 128 -18.53 -11.56 13.28
N THR A 129 -19.18 -10.41 13.27
CA THR A 129 -19.86 -9.83 14.43
C THR A 129 -21.34 -9.56 14.12
N ASP A 130 -22.13 -9.35 15.16
CA ASP A 130 -23.56 -8.99 15.06
C ASP A 130 -23.80 -7.55 14.59
N ILE A 131 -22.76 -6.71 14.59
CA ILE A 131 -22.79 -5.33 14.12
C ILE A 131 -22.20 -5.15 12.71
N ASP A 132 -21.82 -6.24 12.03
CA ASP A 132 -21.27 -6.15 10.68
C ASP A 132 -22.30 -5.55 9.71
N PRO A 133 -21.90 -4.61 8.85
CA PRO A 133 -22.81 -4.00 7.89
C PRO A 133 -23.30 -5.05 6.89
N PRO A 134 -24.56 -4.95 6.40
CA PRO A 134 -25.12 -5.93 5.47
C PRO A 134 -24.25 -6.19 4.23
N SER A 135 -23.56 -5.17 3.71
CA SER A 135 -22.63 -5.29 2.58
C SER A 135 -21.43 -6.19 2.89
N LEU A 136 -20.89 -6.15 4.12
CA LEU A 136 -19.81 -7.03 4.56
C LEU A 136 -20.30 -8.48 4.74
N VAL A 137 -21.51 -8.66 5.30
CA VAL A 137 -22.12 -9.99 5.43
C VAL A 137 -22.30 -10.64 4.05
N GLN A 138 -22.77 -9.87 3.07
CA GLN A 138 -22.92 -10.33 1.69
C GLN A 138 -21.56 -10.64 1.05
N ALA A 139 -20.55 -9.77 1.24
CA ALA A 139 -19.21 -9.99 0.70
C ALA A 139 -18.62 -11.33 1.15
N ARG A 140 -18.80 -11.74 2.41
CA ARG A 140 -18.32 -13.04 2.93
C ARG A 140 -19.00 -14.27 2.32
N GLN A 141 -20.14 -14.13 1.66
CA GLN A 141 -20.79 -15.26 0.98
C GLN A 141 -20.22 -15.52 -0.41
N VAL A 142 -19.49 -14.55 -0.97
CA VAL A 142 -18.91 -14.59 -2.31
C VAL A 142 -17.41 -14.93 -2.28
N VAL A 143 -16.76 -14.65 -1.15
CA VAL A 143 -15.35 -14.96 -0.84
C VAL A 143 -15.24 -16.36 -0.25
#